data_AF-A0A7C5L7D2-F1
#
_entry.id   AF-A0A7C5L7D2-F1
#
_cell.length_a   1.000
_cell.length_b   1.000
_cell.length_c   1.000
_cell.angle_alpha   90.00
_cell.angle_beta   90.00
_cell.angle_gamma   90.00
#
_symmetry.space_group_name_H-M   'P 1'
#
loop_
_entity.id
_entity.type
_entity.pdbx_description
1 polymer ?
#
loop_
_entity_poly.entity_id
_entity_poly.type
_entity_poly.pdbx_seq_one_letter_code
_entity_poly.pdbx_strand_id
1 'polypeptide(L)'
;MPLSLSLFILLISLLLYSAPSSGQWSFFEHRYEYKLSDVIEADRFVKKGKYWEAYRNGKLVGYVLISKDWTPEMIGYSGKHMETLIGMDPEGNITGVKLIYHSEPIVMIGLSEKQYHEFLKQYKGKNIKKELKVGREISMDAITGATVTAVVQNSIIVNSARLLAEQLGILKVAVAKGRKIKKTYEKLSWKELLKTGAVKHIKVTEKDLGLGGEEVYLELYFAVIDPPSVGRNLLRDSLYRDAMERKARFVLLIFSPRGKISFKGKGFARGGLFEGFNLEQGGITHIFRETDYRILSRKDLKVKEITSFKEGGLFFVTNPNIDPTREFIFNLIVPYRVGGEKKIKTFSVPYRIPRRFLE
;
A
#
# COMPACT_ATOMS: atom_id res chain seq x y z
N MET A 1 -29.77 -65.38 -19.17
CA MET A 1 -28.51 -65.93 -19.74
C MET A 1 -28.70 -66.06 -21.24
N PRO A 2 -27.74 -65.72 -22.12
CA PRO A 2 -26.37 -65.18 -21.92
C PRO A 2 -26.24 -63.73 -22.51
N LEU A 3 -25.35 -62.83 -22.03
CA LEU A 3 -23.89 -62.69 -22.30
C LEU A 3 -23.56 -62.78 -23.80
N SER A 4 -22.90 -61.83 -24.49
CA SER A 4 -21.69 -61.06 -24.17
C SER A 4 -21.32 -60.15 -25.39
N LEU A 5 -20.24 -59.35 -25.25
CA LEU A 5 -19.58 -58.41 -26.20
C LEU A 5 -20.19 -57.00 -26.22
N SER A 6 -19.53 -55.89 -25.85
CA SER A 6 -18.12 -55.58 -25.59
C SER A 6 -18.10 -54.31 -24.72
N LEU A 7 -17.80 -54.38 -23.42
CA LEU A 7 -16.47 -54.16 -22.82
C LEU A 7 -15.55 -53.17 -23.57
N PHE A 8 -15.98 -51.92 -23.78
CA PHE A 8 -15.07 -50.79 -23.99
C PHE A 8 -15.78 -49.50 -23.55
N ILE A 9 -15.39 -48.97 -22.39
CA ILE A 9 -15.53 -47.60 -21.83
C ILE A 9 -15.58 -47.79 -20.30
N LEU A 10 -14.47 -48.26 -19.76
CA LEU A 10 -14.17 -48.14 -18.32
C LEU A 10 -12.66 -48.13 -18.15
N LEU A 11 -11.99 -47.06 -18.60
CA LEU A 11 -10.62 -46.77 -18.16
C LEU A 11 -10.14 -45.34 -18.49
N ILE A 12 -10.85 -44.29 -18.09
CA ILE A 12 -10.23 -42.96 -17.86
C ILE A 12 -10.86 -42.32 -16.62
N SER A 13 -10.66 -42.97 -15.48
CA SER A 13 -10.85 -42.35 -14.17
C SER A 13 -9.81 -42.97 -13.26
N LEU A 14 -9.07 -42.13 -12.52
CA LEU A 14 -7.84 -42.43 -11.77
C LEU A 14 -6.55 -42.44 -12.58
N LEU A 15 -6.10 -41.24 -12.96
CA LEU A 15 -4.70 -40.81 -12.82
C LEU A 15 -4.59 -39.29 -12.98
N LEU A 16 -5.44 -38.53 -12.28
CA LEU A 16 -5.03 -37.20 -11.84
C LEU A 16 -4.33 -37.41 -10.51
N TYR A 17 -3.07 -37.86 -10.62
CA TYR A 17 -2.11 -37.72 -9.54
C TYR A 17 -2.13 -36.23 -9.19
N SER A 18 -2.57 -35.95 -7.97
CA SER A 18 -2.37 -34.69 -7.28
C SER A 18 -0.88 -34.40 -7.26
N ALA A 19 -0.38 -33.75 -8.31
CA ALA A 19 0.83 -32.98 -8.22
C ALA A 19 0.51 -31.85 -7.24
N PRO A 20 1.19 -31.74 -6.08
CA PRO A 20 1.04 -30.56 -5.25
C PRO A 20 1.44 -29.36 -6.13
N SER A 21 0.53 -28.41 -6.30
CA SER A 21 0.76 -27.15 -7.00
C SER A 21 1.68 -26.20 -6.21
N SER A 22 2.64 -26.75 -5.46
CA SER A 22 3.64 -26.02 -4.68
C SER A 22 4.96 -25.81 -5.45
N GLY A 23 4.99 -26.11 -6.75
CA GLY A 23 6.24 -26.20 -7.53
C GLY A 23 6.46 -25.15 -8.64
N GLN A 24 5.67 -24.08 -8.74
CA GLN A 24 5.70 -23.24 -9.95
C GLN A 24 5.90 -21.74 -9.72
N TRP A 25 6.85 -21.32 -8.86
CA TRP A 25 7.32 -19.92 -8.78
C TRP A 25 8.78 -19.76 -8.29
N SER A 26 9.67 -20.76 -8.47
CA SER A 26 11.09 -20.60 -8.06
C SER A 26 11.92 -19.74 -9.02
N PHE A 27 11.40 -19.39 -10.20
CA PHE A 27 12.13 -18.72 -11.29
C PHE A 27 12.36 -17.20 -11.11
N PHE A 28 11.86 -16.57 -10.06
CA PHE A 28 11.98 -15.11 -9.86
C PHE A 28 12.70 -14.70 -8.58
N GLU A 29 13.18 -15.65 -7.77
CA GLU A 29 13.89 -15.32 -6.53
C GLU A 29 15.33 -14.88 -6.80
N HIS A 30 15.65 -13.65 -6.39
CA HIS A 30 16.99 -13.09 -6.49
C HIS A 30 17.51 -12.83 -5.09
N ARG A 31 18.74 -13.26 -4.81
CA ARG A 31 19.45 -13.04 -3.55
C ARG A 31 20.80 -12.39 -3.81
N TYR A 32 21.15 -11.46 -2.94
CA TYR A 32 22.41 -10.74 -3.00
C TYR A 32 23.06 -10.77 -1.62
N GLU A 33 24.35 -11.11 -1.60
CA GLU A 33 25.13 -11.15 -0.37
C GLU A 33 25.79 -9.79 -0.14
N TYR A 34 25.61 -9.25 1.07
CA TYR A 34 26.19 -7.98 1.50
C TYR A 34 26.72 -8.10 2.93
N LYS A 35 27.77 -7.31 3.21
CA LYS A 35 28.31 -7.09 4.55
C LYS A 35 27.60 -5.90 5.18
N LEU A 36 27.57 -5.85 6.52
CA LEU A 36 27.04 -4.69 7.26
C LEU A 36 27.80 -3.39 6.90
N SER A 37 29.09 -3.50 6.59
CA SER A 37 29.94 -2.40 6.15
C SER A 37 29.54 -1.80 4.80
N ASP A 38 28.70 -2.49 4.00
CA ASP A 38 28.29 -2.02 2.67
C ASP A 38 27.24 -0.91 2.73
N VAL A 39 26.61 -0.71 3.90
CA VAL A 39 25.59 0.32 4.13
C VAL A 39 26.01 1.37 5.14
N ILE A 40 27.07 1.13 5.91
CA ILE A 40 27.64 2.11 6.85
C ILE A 40 29.12 1.81 7.04
N GLU A 41 29.96 2.83 6.95
CA GLU A 41 31.40 2.67 7.12
C GLU A 41 31.74 2.59 8.61
N ALA A 42 32.16 1.41 9.07
CA ALA A 42 32.44 1.07 10.46
C ALA A 42 33.42 -0.11 10.54
N ASP A 43 34.20 -0.19 11.62
CA ASP A 43 35.18 -1.27 11.86
C ASP A 43 34.63 -2.38 12.77
N ARG A 44 33.57 -2.11 13.54
CA ARG A 44 32.98 -3.05 14.49
C ARG A 44 31.47 -2.95 14.53
N PHE A 45 30.79 -4.11 14.56
CA PHE A 45 29.34 -4.21 14.64
C PHE A 45 28.91 -5.03 15.85
N VAL A 46 27.92 -4.54 16.60
CA VAL A 46 27.37 -5.23 17.78
C VAL A 46 25.87 -5.45 17.58
N LYS A 47 25.42 -6.72 17.55
CA LYS A 47 24.00 -7.04 17.40
C LYS A 47 23.21 -6.66 18.66
N LYS A 48 22.10 -5.96 18.50
CA LYS A 48 21.15 -5.53 19.53
C LYS A 48 19.73 -5.92 19.10
N GLY A 49 19.29 -7.12 19.47
CA GLY A 49 17.98 -7.63 19.05
C GLY A 49 17.84 -7.72 17.52
N LYS A 50 17.01 -6.85 16.93
CA LYS A 50 16.67 -6.79 15.49
C LYS A 50 17.53 -5.83 14.65
N TYR A 51 18.58 -5.25 15.23
CA TYR A 51 19.49 -4.34 14.54
C TYR A 51 20.93 -4.54 15.02
N TRP A 52 21.87 -3.84 14.40
CA TRP A 52 23.28 -3.78 14.81
C TRP A 52 23.66 -2.33 15.08
N GLU A 53 24.42 -2.09 16.14
CA GLU A 53 25.16 -0.84 16.34
C GLU A 53 26.48 -0.93 15.57
N ALA A 54 26.84 0.13 14.85
CA ALA A 54 28.06 0.26 14.07
C ALA A 54 29.01 1.23 14.75
N TYR A 55 30.26 0.84 14.93
CA TYR A 55 31.30 1.63 15.60
C TYR A 55 32.48 1.88 14.67
N ARG A 56 33.11 3.04 14.80
CA ARG A 56 34.38 3.39 14.16
C ARG A 56 35.31 3.99 15.21
N ASN A 57 36.52 3.45 15.35
CA ASN A 57 37.49 3.87 16.37
C ASN A 57 36.88 3.95 17.78
N GLY A 58 36.02 2.98 18.13
CA GLY A 58 35.33 2.93 19.41
C GLY A 58 34.11 3.86 19.57
N LYS A 59 33.85 4.77 18.62
CA LYS A 59 32.69 5.67 18.65
C LYS A 59 31.51 5.09 17.88
N LEU A 60 30.30 5.16 18.43
CA LEU A 60 29.07 4.80 17.71
C LEU A 60 28.89 5.75 16.51
N VAL A 61 28.82 5.18 15.31
CA VAL A 61 28.62 5.91 14.05
C VAL A 61 27.25 5.67 13.42
N GLY A 62 26.49 4.71 13.92
CA GLY A 62 25.10 4.49 13.50
C GLY A 62 24.62 3.08 13.73
N TYR A 63 23.64 2.69 12.92
CA TYR A 63 22.87 1.46 13.07
C TYR A 63 22.66 0.78 11.72
N VAL A 64 22.55 -0.53 11.72
CA VAL A 64 22.18 -1.34 10.56
C VAL A 64 20.96 -2.20 10.88
N LEU A 65 20.03 -2.33 9.96
CA LEU A 65 18.85 -3.20 10.09
C LEU A 65 18.56 -3.96 8.80
N ILE A 66 17.81 -5.06 8.94
CA ILE A 66 17.20 -5.80 7.83
C ILE A 66 15.70 -5.53 7.87
N SER A 67 15.15 -4.95 6.80
CA SER A 67 13.79 -4.41 6.79
C SER A 67 12.68 -5.41 7.08
N LYS A 68 12.88 -6.70 6.77
CA LYS A 68 11.92 -7.78 7.03
C LYS A 68 11.61 -7.99 8.51
N ASP A 69 12.58 -7.76 9.39
CA ASP A 69 12.38 -7.91 10.84
C ASP A 69 11.49 -6.81 11.45
N TRP A 70 11.28 -5.74 10.68
CA TRP A 70 10.57 -4.52 11.09
C TRP A 70 9.24 -4.31 10.37
N THR A 71 9.13 -4.74 9.11
CA THR A 71 7.94 -4.53 8.26
C THR A 71 7.53 -5.81 7.51
N PRO A 72 7.41 -6.97 8.18
CA PRO A 72 7.18 -8.26 7.51
C PRO A 72 5.89 -8.31 6.68
N GLU A 73 4.90 -7.47 7.00
CA GLU A 73 3.63 -7.35 6.30
C GLU A 73 3.72 -6.60 4.95
N MET A 74 4.80 -5.84 4.73
CA MET A 74 5.02 -5.05 3.50
C MET A 74 5.64 -5.93 2.40
N ILE A 75 4.79 -6.64 1.66
CA ILE A 75 5.15 -7.47 0.50
C ILE A 75 4.75 -6.80 -0.82
N GLY A 76 5.50 -7.10 -1.89
CA GLY A 76 5.26 -6.62 -3.26
C GLY A 76 4.30 -7.50 -4.07
N TYR A 77 4.43 -7.45 -5.39
CA TYR A 77 3.62 -8.25 -6.34
C TYR A 77 3.77 -9.75 -6.13
N SER A 78 4.96 -10.18 -5.75
CA SER A 78 5.31 -11.58 -5.57
C SER A 78 4.68 -12.25 -4.35
N GLY A 79 3.96 -11.48 -3.51
CA GLY A 79 3.51 -11.99 -2.21
C GLY A 79 4.66 -12.13 -1.20
N LYS A 80 5.89 -11.72 -1.56
CA LYS A 80 7.07 -11.82 -0.70
C LYS A 80 7.65 -10.45 -0.36
N HIS A 81 8.27 -10.38 0.81
CA HIS A 81 8.96 -9.18 1.28
C HIS A 81 10.18 -8.91 0.41
N MET A 82 10.46 -7.63 0.13
CA MET A 82 11.70 -7.22 -0.52
C MET A 82 12.69 -6.83 0.57
N GLU A 83 13.56 -7.79 0.91
CA GLU A 83 14.45 -7.68 2.06
C GLU A 83 15.59 -6.71 1.70
N THR A 84 15.75 -5.67 2.52
CA THR A 84 16.78 -4.66 2.31
C THR A 84 17.62 -4.47 3.56
N LEU A 85 18.94 -4.40 3.37
CA LEU A 85 19.90 -3.95 4.36
C LEU A 85 19.94 -2.43 4.35
N ILE A 86 19.77 -1.80 5.51
CA ILE A 86 19.69 -0.34 5.62
C ILE A 86 20.65 0.12 6.71
N GLY A 87 21.49 1.09 6.39
CA GLY A 87 22.32 1.81 7.35
C GLY A 87 21.74 3.18 7.67
N MET A 88 21.82 3.61 8.93
CA MET A 88 21.31 4.89 9.42
C MET A 88 22.23 5.47 10.49
N ASP A 89 22.56 6.76 10.40
CA ASP A 89 23.33 7.46 11.43
C ASP A 89 22.45 7.89 12.64
N PRO A 90 23.04 8.32 13.77
CA PRO A 90 22.29 8.75 14.96
C PRO A 90 21.35 9.95 14.71
N GLU A 91 21.57 10.74 13.66
CA GLU A 91 20.74 11.88 13.28
C GLU A 91 19.52 11.47 12.44
N GLY A 92 19.49 10.23 11.96
CA GLY A 92 18.43 9.66 11.13
C GLY A 92 18.67 9.81 9.62
N ASN A 93 19.90 10.09 9.18
CA ASN A 93 20.25 10.04 7.77
C ASN A 93 20.55 8.60 7.36
N ILE A 94 20.02 8.18 6.22
CA ILE A 94 20.31 6.88 5.62
C ILE A 94 21.74 6.92 5.08
N THR A 95 22.61 6.02 5.54
CA THR A 95 24.02 5.94 5.12
C THR A 95 24.22 5.02 3.92
N GLY A 96 23.28 4.10 3.68
CA GLY A 96 23.26 3.20 2.54
C GLY A 96 22.08 2.22 2.57
N VAL A 97 21.70 1.72 1.39
CA VAL A 97 20.64 0.72 1.21
C VAL A 97 21.12 -0.33 0.20
N LYS A 98 20.90 -1.61 0.53
CA LYS A 98 21.19 -2.75 -0.36
C LYS A 98 20.01 -3.71 -0.38
N LEU A 99 19.74 -4.31 -1.54
CA LEU A 99 18.66 -5.29 -1.74
C LEU A 99 19.17 -6.69 -1.46
N ILE A 100 18.80 -7.31 -0.35
CA ILE A 100 19.21 -8.67 0.00
C ILE A 100 18.41 -9.70 -0.80
N TYR A 101 17.10 -9.47 -0.96
CA TYR A 101 16.20 -10.42 -1.59
C TYR A 101 14.98 -9.75 -2.24
N HIS A 102 14.56 -10.26 -3.40
CA HIS A 102 13.22 -10.05 -3.92
C HIS A 102 12.77 -11.22 -4.78
N SER A 103 11.45 -11.29 -5.00
CA SER A 103 10.84 -12.18 -5.99
C SER A 103 9.97 -11.42 -7.00
N GLU A 104 10.14 -10.10 -7.07
CA GLU A 104 9.33 -9.22 -7.91
C GLU A 104 9.58 -9.50 -9.40
N PRO A 105 8.53 -9.46 -10.26
CA PRO A 105 8.66 -9.68 -11.70
C PRO A 105 9.22 -8.43 -12.41
N ILE A 106 10.33 -7.86 -11.91
CA ILE A 106 10.84 -6.54 -12.32
C ILE A 106 11.16 -6.48 -13.82
N VAL A 107 11.71 -7.55 -14.39
CA VAL A 107 12.03 -7.64 -15.82
C VAL A 107 10.75 -7.63 -16.66
N MET A 108 9.69 -8.31 -16.23
CA MET A 108 8.41 -8.37 -16.94
C MET A 108 7.70 -7.02 -17.00
N ILE A 109 7.98 -6.14 -16.05
CA ILE A 109 7.43 -4.79 -15.95
C ILE A 109 8.43 -3.71 -16.40
N GLY A 110 9.53 -4.12 -17.06
CA GLY A 110 10.49 -3.24 -17.72
C GLY A 110 11.57 -2.62 -16.83
N LEU A 111 11.72 -3.11 -15.60
CA LEU A 111 12.76 -2.69 -14.66
C LEU A 111 13.95 -3.68 -14.69
N SER A 112 15.13 -3.21 -15.08
CA SER A 112 16.38 -3.99 -14.98
C SER A 112 16.95 -3.97 -13.56
N GLU A 113 17.75 -4.99 -13.22
CA GLU A 113 18.46 -5.06 -11.93
C GLU A 113 19.35 -3.83 -11.69
N LYS A 114 20.05 -3.37 -12.73
CA LYS A 114 20.88 -2.16 -12.66
C LYS A 114 20.04 -0.95 -12.26
N GLN A 115 18.91 -0.75 -12.92
CA GLN A 115 17.99 0.34 -12.58
C GLN A 115 17.45 0.22 -11.16
N TYR A 116 17.21 -1.00 -10.67
CA TYR A 116 16.75 -1.21 -9.30
C TYR A 116 17.84 -0.80 -8.29
N HIS A 117 19.09 -1.21 -8.52
CA HIS A 117 20.21 -0.77 -7.68
C HIS A 117 20.43 0.75 -7.75
N GLU A 118 20.31 1.38 -8.91
CA GLU A 118 20.38 2.85 -9.04
C GLU A 118 19.25 3.55 -8.26
N PHE A 119 18.04 2.99 -8.26
CA PHE A 119 16.95 3.49 -7.42
C PHE A 119 17.30 3.47 -5.92
N LEU A 120 17.92 2.38 -5.44
CA LEU A 120 18.29 2.26 -4.02
C LEU A 120 19.44 3.20 -3.61
N LYS A 121 20.32 3.58 -4.53
CA LYS A 121 21.40 4.54 -4.24
C LYS A 121 20.87 5.93 -3.89
N GLN A 122 19.67 6.29 -4.36
CA GLN A 122 19.06 7.60 -4.10
C GLN A 122 18.75 7.87 -2.62
N TYR A 123 18.70 6.84 -1.78
CA TYR A 123 18.38 6.98 -0.36
C TYR A 123 19.56 7.47 0.48
N LYS A 124 20.81 7.28 0.03
CA LYS A 124 21.99 7.73 0.78
C LYS A 124 21.94 9.25 0.97
N GLY A 125 22.09 9.70 2.21
CA GLY A 125 22.01 11.11 2.61
C GLY A 125 20.58 11.65 2.82
N LYS A 126 19.54 10.85 2.57
CA LYS A 126 18.16 11.24 2.88
C LYS A 126 17.89 11.06 4.37
N ASN A 127 17.16 12.00 4.97
CA ASN A 127 16.85 11.95 6.40
C ASN A 127 15.42 11.40 6.63
N ILE A 128 15.29 10.39 7.47
CA ILE A 128 14.02 9.72 7.78
C ILE A 128 13.04 10.60 8.54
N LYS A 129 13.46 11.72 9.13
CA LYS A 129 12.55 12.67 9.79
C LYS A 129 11.77 13.51 8.78
N LYS A 130 12.20 13.53 7.52
CA LYS A 130 11.54 14.21 6.41
C LYS A 130 10.64 13.24 5.63
N GLU A 131 9.75 13.80 4.82
CA GLU A 131 8.96 13.03 3.87
C GLU A 131 9.85 12.55 2.71
N LEU A 132 9.74 11.29 2.33
CA LEU A 132 10.52 10.67 1.25
C LEU A 132 9.57 9.96 0.29
N LYS A 133 9.08 10.69 -0.72
CA LYS A 133 8.11 10.20 -1.69
C LYS A 133 8.76 9.83 -3.02
N VAL A 134 8.32 8.70 -3.55
CA VAL A 134 8.58 8.32 -4.95
C VAL A 134 7.88 9.32 -5.88
N GLY A 135 8.61 9.81 -6.88
CA GLY A 135 8.16 10.85 -7.81
C GLY A 135 8.39 12.28 -7.35
N ARG A 136 8.91 12.49 -6.13
CA ARG A 136 9.31 13.81 -5.61
C ARG A 136 10.75 13.78 -5.08
N GLU A 137 10.95 13.23 -3.88
CA GLU A 137 12.28 13.17 -3.26
C GLU A 137 13.11 11.99 -3.77
N ILE A 138 12.46 10.95 -4.29
CA ILE A 138 13.05 9.78 -4.94
C ILE A 138 12.55 9.72 -6.39
N SER A 139 13.47 9.83 -7.36
CA SER A 139 13.14 9.81 -8.79
C SER A 139 12.62 8.45 -9.25
N MET A 140 11.64 8.51 -10.16
CA MET A 140 11.05 7.35 -10.86
C MET A 140 11.71 7.04 -12.19
N ASP A 141 12.69 7.83 -12.65
CA ASP A 141 13.26 7.71 -14.01
C ASP A 141 13.90 6.34 -14.26
N ALA A 142 14.37 5.68 -13.20
CA ALA A 142 14.91 4.32 -13.27
C ALA A 142 13.83 3.23 -13.33
N ILE A 143 12.57 3.49 -12.97
CA ILE A 143 11.52 2.49 -12.75
C ILE A 143 10.26 2.79 -13.57
N THR A 144 10.43 3.04 -14.86
CA THR A 144 9.34 3.30 -15.81
C THR A 144 8.54 2.03 -16.11
N GLY A 145 7.72 1.58 -15.15
CA GLY A 145 6.85 0.40 -15.33
C GLY A 145 6.58 -0.38 -14.05
N ALA A 146 7.51 -0.35 -13.07
CA ALA A 146 7.36 -0.99 -11.76
C ALA A 146 6.99 -0.01 -10.64
N THR A 147 6.05 0.91 -10.92
CA THR A 147 5.69 1.99 -9.98
C THR A 147 5.30 1.45 -8.60
N VAL A 148 4.53 0.35 -8.55
CA VAL A 148 4.14 -0.23 -7.25
C VAL A 148 5.32 -0.86 -6.54
N THR A 149 6.17 -1.64 -7.23
CA THR A 149 7.39 -2.19 -6.63
C THR A 149 8.26 -1.07 -6.04
N ALA A 150 8.44 0.04 -6.77
CA ALA A 150 9.17 1.21 -6.27
C ALA A 150 8.53 1.83 -5.03
N VAL A 151 7.20 2.02 -5.03
CA VAL A 151 6.47 2.61 -3.89
C VAL A 151 6.49 1.67 -2.68
N VAL A 152 6.29 0.36 -2.88
CA VAL A 152 6.40 -0.64 -1.81
C VAL A 152 7.82 -0.65 -1.26
N GLN A 153 8.84 -0.68 -2.11
CA GLN A 153 10.24 -0.70 -1.68
C GLN A 153 10.62 0.56 -0.91
N ASN A 154 10.17 1.75 -1.36
CA ASN A 154 10.32 2.99 -0.62
C ASN A 154 9.68 2.90 0.76
N SER A 155 8.46 2.37 0.82
CA SER A 155 7.72 2.19 2.08
C SER A 155 8.46 1.24 3.02
N ILE A 156 8.97 0.12 2.52
CA ILE A 156 9.78 -0.83 3.30
C ILE A 156 11.01 -0.13 3.90
N ILE A 157 11.77 0.63 3.09
CA ILE A 157 13.00 1.30 3.54
C ILE A 157 12.68 2.36 4.60
N VAL A 158 11.76 3.27 4.29
CA VAL A 158 11.45 4.41 5.16
C VAL A 158 10.81 3.93 6.47
N ASN A 159 9.84 3.01 6.40
CA ASN A 159 9.12 2.55 7.60
C ASN A 159 9.99 1.72 8.52
N SER A 160 10.80 0.80 7.98
CA SER A 160 11.71 0.00 8.81
C SER A 160 12.74 0.88 9.53
N ALA A 161 13.33 1.87 8.84
CA ALA A 161 14.25 2.82 9.44
C ALA A 161 13.57 3.71 10.50
N ARG A 162 12.34 4.17 10.24
CA ARG A 162 11.57 4.96 11.22
C ARG A 162 11.20 4.17 12.47
N LEU A 163 10.75 2.93 12.33
CA LEU A 163 10.43 2.07 13.48
C LEU A 163 11.66 1.84 14.37
N LEU A 164 12.85 1.64 13.76
CA LEU A 164 14.09 1.60 14.53
C LEU A 164 14.40 2.95 15.17
N ALA A 165 14.29 4.05 14.43
CA ALA A 165 14.54 5.40 14.95
C ALA A 165 13.61 5.76 16.13
N GLU A 166 12.36 5.31 16.10
CA GLU A 166 11.42 5.44 17.21
C GLU A 166 11.86 4.63 18.43
N GLN A 167 12.23 3.36 18.22
CA GLN A 167 12.74 2.49 19.30
C GLN A 167 14.00 3.06 19.97
N LEU A 168 14.85 3.75 19.20
CA LEU A 168 16.08 4.39 19.67
C LEU A 168 15.88 5.82 20.19
N GLY A 169 14.65 6.37 20.12
CA GLY A 169 14.37 7.75 20.52
C GLY A 169 14.92 8.85 19.59
N ILE A 170 15.47 8.46 18.43
CA ILE A 170 15.94 9.36 17.36
C ILE A 170 14.76 10.09 16.71
N LEU A 171 13.64 9.38 16.53
CA LEU A 171 12.38 9.93 16.02
C LEU A 171 11.36 9.96 17.16
N LYS A 172 10.92 11.16 17.54
CA LYS A 172 9.80 11.33 18.47
C LYS A 172 8.51 11.39 17.67
N VAL A 173 7.77 10.29 17.60
CA VAL A 173 6.40 10.34 17.10
C VAL A 173 5.51 10.91 18.20
N ALA A 174 4.86 12.04 17.92
CA ALA A 174 3.83 12.56 18.80
C ALA A 174 2.70 11.53 18.91
N VAL A 175 2.67 10.80 20.04
CA VAL A 175 1.54 9.98 20.44
C VAL A 175 0.45 10.95 20.88
N ALA A 176 -0.40 11.37 19.94
CA ALA A 176 -1.61 12.10 20.30
C ALA A 176 -2.41 11.21 21.25
N LYS A 177 -2.77 11.71 22.44
CA LYS A 177 -3.71 11.02 23.36
C LYS A 177 -4.94 10.64 22.55
N GLY A 178 -5.16 9.33 22.40
CA GLY A 178 -6.04 8.77 21.38
C GLY A 178 -7.48 9.20 21.59
N ARG A 179 -8.05 9.91 20.61
CA ARG A 179 -9.49 10.01 20.50
C ARG A 179 -10.03 8.63 20.18
N LYS A 180 -11.24 8.31 20.62
CA LYS A 180 -11.95 7.08 20.25
C LYS A 180 -13.00 7.41 19.20
N ILE A 181 -13.33 6.42 18.37
CA ILE A 181 -14.46 6.54 17.45
C ILE A 181 -15.74 6.37 18.25
N LYS A 182 -16.61 7.40 18.23
CA LYS A 182 -17.92 7.33 18.89
C LYS A 182 -18.72 6.15 18.36
N LYS A 183 -19.40 5.45 19.27
CA LYS A 183 -20.27 4.31 18.95
C LYS A 183 -21.75 4.68 18.80
N THR A 184 -22.10 5.94 19.05
CA THR A 184 -23.46 6.44 18.84
C THR A 184 -23.79 6.58 17.36
N TYR A 185 -25.06 6.35 17.05
CA TYR A 185 -25.61 6.49 15.71
C TYR A 185 -26.53 7.70 15.63
N GLU A 186 -26.29 8.52 14.62
CA GLU A 186 -27.13 9.64 14.20
C GLU A 186 -27.52 9.43 12.74
N LYS A 187 -28.79 9.66 12.40
CA LYS A 187 -29.25 9.58 11.01
C LYS A 187 -28.79 10.83 10.27
N LEU A 188 -28.12 10.64 9.13
CA LEU A 188 -27.57 11.72 8.29
C LEU A 188 -27.91 11.49 6.83
N SER A 189 -28.25 12.57 6.13
CA SER A 189 -28.38 12.59 4.68
C SER A 189 -27.01 12.55 3.99
N TRP A 190 -27.01 12.18 2.71
CA TRP A 190 -25.81 12.23 1.86
C TRP A 190 -25.16 13.62 1.85
N LYS A 191 -25.99 14.67 1.73
CA LYS A 191 -25.54 16.07 1.75
C LYS A 191 -24.86 16.43 3.07
N GLU A 192 -25.36 15.94 4.19
CA GLU A 192 -24.74 16.18 5.51
C GLU A 192 -23.42 15.41 5.68
N LEU A 193 -23.32 14.19 5.16
CA LEU A 193 -22.07 13.42 5.18
C LEU A 193 -20.97 14.11 4.36
N LEU A 194 -21.33 14.71 3.21
CA LEU A 194 -20.42 15.54 2.42
C LEU A 194 -20.06 16.84 3.15
N LYS A 195 -21.06 17.58 3.64
CA LYS A 195 -20.87 18.86 4.35
C LYS A 195 -20.00 18.73 5.60
N THR A 196 -20.14 17.62 6.32
CA THR A 196 -19.34 17.35 7.53
C THR A 196 -17.91 16.90 7.22
N GLY A 197 -17.61 16.55 5.95
CA GLY A 197 -16.34 15.98 5.54
C GLY A 197 -16.15 14.52 5.93
N ALA A 198 -17.21 13.84 6.39
CA ALA A 198 -17.18 12.40 6.66
C ALA A 198 -17.02 11.60 5.36
N VAL A 199 -17.64 12.10 4.29
CA VAL A 199 -17.37 11.65 2.92
C VAL A 199 -16.61 12.75 2.21
N LYS A 200 -15.46 12.39 1.66
CA LYS A 200 -14.66 13.25 0.79
C LYS A 200 -14.89 12.87 -0.67
N HIS A 201 -14.63 13.83 -1.54
CA HIS A 201 -14.84 13.73 -2.99
C HIS A 201 -13.61 14.28 -3.71
N ILE A 202 -13.12 13.56 -4.72
CA ILE A 202 -12.05 14.00 -5.62
C ILE A 202 -12.59 13.90 -7.04
N LYS A 203 -12.48 15.00 -7.79
CA LYS A 203 -12.78 15.06 -9.22
C LYS A 203 -11.52 15.53 -9.94
N VAL A 204 -10.99 14.68 -10.81
CA VAL A 204 -9.86 14.97 -11.69
C VAL A 204 -10.40 15.15 -13.10
N THR A 205 -10.10 16.28 -13.72
CA THR A 205 -10.42 16.60 -15.10
C THR A 205 -9.20 16.45 -16.01
N GLU A 206 -9.43 16.45 -17.32
CA GLU A 206 -8.34 16.49 -18.30
C GLU A 206 -7.46 17.74 -18.16
N LYS A 207 -8.04 18.88 -17.79
CA LYS A 207 -7.35 20.14 -17.51
C LYS A 207 -6.37 19.99 -16.35
N ASP A 208 -6.77 19.28 -15.29
CA ASP A 208 -5.89 19.01 -14.14
C ASP A 208 -4.66 18.17 -14.54
N LEU A 209 -4.72 17.46 -15.67
CA LEU A 209 -3.64 16.64 -16.21
C LEU A 209 -2.87 17.34 -17.34
N GLY A 210 -3.25 18.56 -17.72
CA GLY A 210 -2.64 19.29 -18.84
C GLY A 210 -3.03 18.74 -20.23
N LEU A 211 -4.17 18.04 -20.33
CA LEU A 211 -4.67 17.46 -21.59
C LEU A 211 -5.59 18.41 -22.38
N GLY A 212 -5.91 19.59 -21.83
CA GLY A 212 -6.62 20.65 -22.55
C GLY A 212 -8.16 20.58 -22.55
N GLY A 213 -8.78 19.57 -21.94
CA GLY A 213 -10.25 19.42 -21.85
C GLY A 213 -10.82 19.57 -20.44
N GLU A 214 -12.14 19.77 -20.31
CA GLU A 214 -12.84 19.81 -19.00
C GLU A 214 -13.52 18.48 -18.63
N GLU A 215 -13.39 17.46 -19.49
CA GLU A 215 -13.99 16.16 -19.25
C GLU A 215 -13.46 15.51 -17.97
N VAL A 216 -14.34 14.76 -17.30
CA VAL A 216 -14.00 14.03 -16.09
C VAL A 216 -13.08 12.86 -16.44
N TYR A 217 -11.84 12.94 -15.99
CA TYR A 217 -10.86 11.88 -16.15
C TYR A 217 -11.06 10.77 -15.12
N LEU A 218 -11.27 11.16 -13.85
CA LEU A 218 -11.62 10.25 -12.76
C LEU A 218 -12.36 11.01 -11.66
N GLU A 219 -13.45 10.45 -11.17
CA GLU A 219 -14.18 10.99 -10.01
C GLU A 219 -14.34 9.89 -8.97
N LEU A 220 -14.12 10.19 -7.69
CA LEU A 220 -14.26 9.23 -6.60
C LEU A 220 -14.73 9.87 -5.29
N TYR A 221 -15.48 9.09 -4.53
CA TYR A 221 -15.90 9.41 -3.17
C TYR A 221 -15.28 8.40 -2.22
N PHE A 222 -14.88 8.85 -1.03
CA PHE A 222 -14.28 7.99 -0.03
C PHE A 222 -14.60 8.41 1.40
N ALA A 223 -14.67 7.44 2.30
CA ALA A 223 -15.02 7.63 3.71
C ALA A 223 -14.50 6.49 4.59
N VAL A 224 -14.04 6.81 5.80
CA VAL A 224 -13.85 5.81 6.86
C VAL A 224 -15.21 5.51 7.48
N ILE A 225 -15.65 4.26 7.38
CA ILE A 225 -17.03 3.87 7.71
C ILE A 225 -17.22 3.45 9.16
N ASP A 226 -16.13 3.30 9.92
CA ASP A 226 -16.11 2.83 11.31
C ASP A 226 -17.04 3.59 12.28
N PRO A 227 -17.20 4.93 12.19
CA PRO A 227 -18.23 5.59 12.99
C PRO A 227 -19.62 5.12 12.52
N PRO A 228 -20.50 4.63 13.41
CA PRO A 228 -21.83 4.15 13.02
C PRO A 228 -22.65 5.21 12.28
N SER A 229 -22.50 6.48 12.66
CA SER A 229 -23.14 7.62 11.99
C SER A 229 -22.64 7.87 10.56
N VAL A 230 -21.51 7.28 10.15
CA VAL A 230 -21.02 7.31 8.76
C VAL A 230 -21.40 6.01 8.07
N GLY A 231 -20.94 4.87 8.56
CA GLY A 231 -21.12 3.58 7.90
C GLY A 231 -22.58 3.15 7.75
N ARG A 232 -23.43 3.30 8.77
CA ARG A 232 -24.84 2.86 8.72
C ARG A 232 -25.75 3.75 7.87
N ASN A 233 -25.34 5.00 7.63
CA ASN A 233 -26.04 5.89 6.69
C ASN A 233 -25.63 5.62 5.23
N LEU A 234 -24.40 5.10 5.00
CA LEU A 234 -23.90 4.78 3.67
C LEU A 234 -24.29 3.37 3.21
N LEU A 235 -24.08 2.37 4.06
CA LEU A 235 -24.21 0.95 3.74
C LEU A 235 -25.50 0.34 4.27
N ARG A 236 -25.97 -0.72 3.60
CA ARG A 236 -26.99 -1.62 4.16
C ARG A 236 -26.49 -2.22 5.49
N ASP A 237 -27.41 -2.46 6.42
CA ASP A 237 -27.06 -2.88 7.79
C ASP A 237 -26.32 -4.23 7.83
N SER A 238 -26.65 -5.16 6.94
CA SER A 238 -25.92 -6.43 6.82
C SER A 238 -24.47 -6.21 6.42
N LEU A 239 -24.22 -5.50 5.31
CA LEU A 239 -22.86 -5.23 4.83
C LEU A 239 -22.04 -4.43 5.85
N TYR A 240 -22.64 -3.43 6.51
CA TYR A 240 -21.96 -2.68 7.57
C TYR A 240 -21.51 -3.61 8.71
N ARG A 241 -22.40 -4.51 9.16
CA ARG A 241 -22.10 -5.46 10.23
C ARG A 241 -20.97 -6.41 9.82
N ASP A 242 -21.07 -7.04 8.65
CA ASP A 242 -20.02 -7.91 8.12
C ASP A 242 -18.66 -7.19 8.06
N ALA A 243 -18.65 -5.92 7.64
CA ALA A 243 -17.43 -5.14 7.53
C ALA A 243 -16.79 -4.85 8.89
N MET A 244 -17.60 -4.59 9.92
CA MET A 244 -17.11 -4.34 11.29
C MET A 244 -16.70 -5.61 12.03
N GLU A 245 -17.21 -6.78 11.64
CA GLU A 245 -16.80 -8.08 12.19
C GLU A 245 -15.43 -8.53 11.67
N ARG A 246 -15.03 -8.04 10.50
CA ARG A 246 -13.71 -8.33 9.94
C ARG A 246 -12.62 -7.70 10.80
N LYS A 247 -11.61 -8.49 11.18
CA LYS A 247 -10.43 -8.02 11.92
C LYS A 247 -9.59 -7.06 11.06
N ALA A 248 -9.94 -5.78 11.08
CA ALA A 248 -9.23 -4.68 10.47
C ALA A 248 -9.00 -3.57 11.51
N ARG A 249 -8.00 -2.73 11.28
CA ARG A 249 -7.75 -1.52 12.05
C ARG A 249 -8.84 -0.48 11.81
N PHE A 250 -9.26 -0.34 10.55
CA PHE A 250 -10.44 0.41 10.12
C PHE A 250 -10.84 0.02 8.69
N VAL A 251 -12.01 0.51 8.23
CA VAL A 251 -12.54 0.22 6.89
C VAL A 251 -12.78 1.51 6.11
N LEU A 252 -12.24 1.55 4.90
CA LEU A 252 -12.39 2.64 3.96
C LEU A 252 -13.37 2.23 2.85
N LEU A 253 -14.44 2.99 2.67
CA LEU A 253 -15.30 2.90 1.49
C LEU A 253 -14.74 3.78 0.39
N ILE A 254 -14.65 3.26 -0.83
CA ILE A 254 -14.34 4.04 -2.04
C ILE A 254 -15.32 3.65 -3.14
N PHE A 255 -15.88 4.61 -3.85
CA PHE A 255 -16.59 4.35 -5.11
C PHE A 255 -16.36 5.46 -6.14
N SER A 256 -16.36 5.08 -7.41
CA SER A 256 -16.21 5.98 -8.55
C SER A 256 -17.49 5.98 -9.38
N PRO A 257 -18.23 7.10 -9.44
CA PRO A 257 -19.42 7.17 -10.27
C PRO A 257 -19.07 7.12 -11.76
N ARG A 258 -17.96 7.74 -12.16
CA ARG A 258 -17.52 7.85 -13.56
C ARG A 258 -16.02 8.15 -13.67
N GLY A 259 -15.48 7.90 -14.85
CA GLY A 259 -14.08 8.19 -15.19
C GLY A 259 -13.61 7.37 -16.39
N LYS A 260 -12.56 7.84 -17.06
CA LYS A 260 -11.92 7.17 -18.20
C LYS A 260 -11.07 5.97 -17.76
N ILE A 261 -10.48 6.04 -16.57
CA ILE A 261 -9.67 4.95 -15.99
C ILE A 261 -10.40 4.26 -14.82
N SER A 262 -9.77 3.25 -14.23
CA SER A 262 -10.21 2.63 -12.97
C SER A 262 -9.29 3.06 -11.82
N PHE A 263 -9.87 3.36 -10.65
CA PHE A 263 -9.09 3.69 -9.45
C PHE A 263 -8.35 2.47 -8.88
N LYS A 264 -8.68 1.25 -9.33
CA LYS A 264 -7.97 0.03 -8.93
C LYS A 264 -6.57 -0.06 -9.55
N GLY A 265 -6.35 0.64 -10.67
CA GLY A 265 -5.13 0.51 -11.46
C GLY A 265 -5.10 -0.80 -12.27
N LYS A 266 -4.03 -0.98 -13.05
CA LYS A 266 -3.87 -2.19 -13.89
C LYS A 266 -3.24 -3.35 -13.12
N GLY A 267 -2.49 -3.04 -12.06
CA GLY A 267 -1.87 -4.00 -11.15
C GLY A 267 -2.84 -4.93 -10.44
N PHE A 268 -4.08 -4.50 -10.21
CA PHE A 268 -5.10 -5.34 -9.58
C PHE A 268 -5.32 -6.63 -10.37
N ALA A 269 -5.43 -6.53 -11.70
CA ALA A 269 -5.57 -7.68 -12.59
C ALA A 269 -4.29 -8.53 -12.75
N ARG A 270 -3.13 -8.04 -12.28
CA ARG A 270 -1.80 -8.64 -12.53
C ARG A 270 -1.12 -9.21 -11.28
N GLY A 271 -1.77 -9.10 -10.13
CA GLY A 271 -1.22 -9.60 -8.86
C GLY A 271 -1.94 -9.05 -7.62
N GLY A 272 -3.19 -8.60 -7.78
CA GLY A 272 -4.03 -8.19 -6.66
C GLY A 272 -3.62 -6.89 -5.97
N LEU A 273 -2.70 -6.08 -6.51
CA LEU A 273 -2.31 -4.80 -5.89
C LEU A 273 -3.12 -3.62 -6.43
N PHE A 274 -3.61 -2.76 -5.54
CA PHE A 274 -4.27 -1.52 -5.92
C PHE A 274 -3.21 -0.44 -6.18
N GLU A 275 -3.05 -0.03 -7.45
CA GLU A 275 -2.03 0.97 -7.83
C GLU A 275 -2.58 2.39 -7.93
N GLY A 276 -3.90 2.53 -8.03
CA GLY A 276 -4.52 3.84 -8.26
C GLY A 276 -4.64 4.68 -7.00
N PHE A 277 -4.36 4.13 -5.81
CA PHE A 277 -4.34 4.91 -4.58
C PHE A 277 -3.53 4.25 -3.45
N ASN A 278 -3.15 5.04 -2.45
CA ASN A 278 -2.58 4.58 -1.18
C ASN A 278 -2.99 5.52 -0.03
N LEU A 279 -2.78 5.07 1.21
CA LEU A 279 -2.87 5.93 2.39
C LEU A 279 -1.48 6.28 2.90
N GLU A 280 -1.32 7.48 3.43
CA GLU A 280 -0.09 7.91 4.07
C GLU A 280 -0.35 8.56 5.42
N GLN A 281 0.33 8.11 6.48
CA GLN A 281 0.25 8.71 7.81
C GLN A 281 1.58 8.62 8.53
N GLY A 282 2.11 9.74 9.02
CA GLY A 282 3.43 9.76 9.67
C GLY A 282 4.53 9.20 8.75
N GLY A 283 4.39 9.44 7.44
CA GLY A 283 5.11 8.84 6.30
C GLY A 283 5.18 7.31 6.26
N ILE A 284 4.25 6.64 6.93
CA ILE A 284 3.88 5.27 6.64
C ILE A 284 2.93 5.26 5.46
N THR A 285 3.35 4.66 4.36
CA THR A 285 2.50 4.40 3.20
C THR A 285 1.88 3.01 3.29
N HIS A 286 0.56 2.92 3.11
CA HIS A 286 -0.19 1.66 3.04
C HIS A 286 -0.80 1.48 1.67
N ILE A 287 -0.44 0.36 1.04
CA ILE A 287 -0.91 -0.09 -0.26
C ILE A 287 -1.85 -1.26 -0.03
N PHE A 288 -2.97 -1.25 -0.73
CA PHE A 288 -4.00 -2.28 -0.58
C PHE A 288 -3.74 -3.47 -1.50
N ARG A 289 -4.13 -4.65 -1.01
CA ARG A 289 -4.18 -5.89 -1.78
C ARG A 289 -5.62 -6.34 -2.00
N GLU A 290 -5.79 -7.31 -2.89
CA GLU A 290 -7.06 -7.99 -3.14
C GLU A 290 -7.60 -8.63 -1.86
N THR A 291 -6.72 -9.20 -1.04
CA THR A 291 -7.10 -9.72 0.28
C THR A 291 -7.74 -8.64 1.14
N ASP A 292 -7.33 -7.38 1.02
CA ASP A 292 -7.84 -6.24 1.80
C ASP A 292 -9.12 -5.65 1.20
N TYR A 293 -9.73 -6.27 0.20
CA TYR A 293 -10.81 -5.69 -0.59
C TYR A 293 -12.07 -6.54 -0.57
N ARG A 294 -13.23 -5.88 -0.54
CA ARG A 294 -14.53 -6.47 -0.85
C ARG A 294 -15.21 -5.59 -1.89
N ILE A 295 -15.67 -6.20 -2.98
CA ILE A 295 -16.40 -5.49 -4.03
C ILE A 295 -17.68 -4.86 -3.47
N LEU A 296 -17.94 -3.64 -3.91
CA LEU A 296 -19.16 -2.91 -3.60
C LEU A 296 -19.96 -2.73 -4.89
N SER A 297 -21.26 -2.97 -4.80
CA SER A 297 -22.23 -2.73 -5.86
C SER A 297 -23.27 -1.72 -5.43
N ARG A 298 -24.03 -1.16 -6.37
CA ARG A 298 -25.05 -0.15 -6.07
C ARG A 298 -26.07 -0.63 -5.02
N LYS A 299 -26.49 -1.90 -5.08
CA LYS A 299 -27.46 -2.49 -4.13
C LYS A 299 -26.99 -2.47 -2.68
N ASP A 300 -25.69 -2.36 -2.45
CA ASP A 300 -25.09 -2.37 -1.11
C ASP A 300 -25.21 -1.02 -0.39
N LEU A 301 -25.51 0.07 -1.12
CA LEU A 301 -25.65 1.41 -0.58
C LEU A 301 -27.11 1.75 -0.22
N LYS A 302 -27.31 2.43 0.92
CA LYS A 302 -28.63 3.00 1.33
C LYS A 302 -28.92 4.36 0.68
N VAL A 303 -27.87 5.09 0.31
CA VAL A 303 -27.96 6.44 -0.26
C VAL A 303 -28.74 6.40 -1.58
N LYS A 304 -29.85 7.14 -1.70
CA LYS A 304 -30.71 7.12 -2.90
C LYS A 304 -30.17 8.00 -4.02
N GLU A 305 -29.48 9.07 -3.64
CA GLU A 305 -28.87 10.08 -4.51
C GLU A 305 -27.76 9.51 -5.39
N ILE A 306 -27.10 8.44 -4.92
CA ILE A 306 -26.20 7.64 -5.75
C ILE A 306 -27.11 6.71 -6.56
N THR A 307 -27.32 6.95 -7.85
CA THR A 307 -28.20 6.09 -8.68
C THR A 307 -27.44 4.92 -9.29
N SER A 308 -26.19 5.15 -9.71
CA SER A 308 -25.26 4.15 -10.20
C SER A 308 -23.82 4.57 -9.91
N PHE A 309 -22.89 3.63 -10.02
CA PHE A 309 -21.47 3.93 -10.06
C PHE A 309 -20.72 2.87 -10.87
N LYS A 310 -19.61 3.27 -11.51
CA LYS A 310 -18.81 2.41 -12.38
C LYS A 310 -18.11 1.29 -11.61
N GLU A 311 -17.56 1.63 -10.44
CA GLU A 311 -16.85 0.68 -9.57
C GLU A 311 -16.79 1.17 -8.12
N GLY A 312 -16.64 0.25 -7.16
CA GLY A 312 -16.48 0.58 -5.76
C GLY A 312 -16.03 -0.60 -4.92
N GLY A 313 -15.61 -0.33 -3.68
CA GLY A 313 -15.16 -1.33 -2.74
C GLY A 313 -15.13 -0.86 -1.29
N LEU A 314 -15.11 -1.84 -0.40
CA LEU A 314 -14.62 -1.69 0.96
C LEU A 314 -13.17 -2.17 1.02
N PHE A 315 -12.34 -1.37 1.69
CA PHE A 315 -10.91 -1.57 1.83
C PHE A 315 -10.57 -1.66 3.30
N PHE A 316 -10.03 -2.80 3.71
CA PHE A 316 -9.78 -3.16 5.10
C PHE A 316 -8.33 -2.85 5.44
N VAL A 317 -8.10 -1.76 6.16
CA VAL A 317 -6.75 -1.39 6.57
C VAL A 317 -6.35 -2.26 7.75
N THR A 318 -5.33 -3.10 7.59
CA THR A 318 -4.84 -4.02 8.63
C THR A 318 -3.55 -3.54 9.29
N ASN A 319 -2.88 -2.54 8.71
CA ASN A 319 -1.62 -2.01 9.24
C ASN A 319 -1.87 -1.36 10.62
N PRO A 320 -1.26 -1.88 11.72
CA PRO A 320 -1.51 -1.37 13.07
C PRO A 320 -0.97 0.04 13.29
N ASN A 321 -0.03 0.48 12.45
CA ASN A 321 0.64 1.76 12.55
C ASN A 321 -0.13 2.91 11.87
N ILE A 322 -1.29 2.62 11.26
CA ILE A 322 -2.21 3.65 10.77
C ILE A 322 -3.37 3.82 11.75
N ASP A 323 -3.46 5.01 12.32
CA ASP A 323 -4.49 5.42 13.26
C ASP A 323 -5.63 6.16 12.54
N PRO A 324 -6.86 5.59 12.48
CA PRO A 324 -8.00 6.22 11.82
C PRO A 324 -8.49 7.51 12.49
N THR A 325 -8.09 7.77 13.74
CA THR A 325 -8.52 8.93 14.53
C THR A 325 -7.61 10.15 14.33
N ARG A 326 -6.46 9.92 13.69
CA ARG A 326 -5.53 10.95 13.24
C ARG A 326 -5.76 11.24 11.76
N GLU A 327 -5.24 12.39 11.33
CA GLU A 327 -5.25 12.70 9.91
C GLU A 327 -4.34 11.72 9.15
N PHE A 328 -4.80 11.24 8.00
CA PHE A 328 -3.97 10.57 7.00
C PHE A 328 -4.22 11.23 5.66
N ILE A 329 -3.27 11.08 4.73
CA ILE A 329 -3.39 11.55 3.36
C ILE A 329 -3.90 10.39 2.51
N PHE A 330 -4.99 10.61 1.80
CA PHE A 330 -5.41 9.75 0.71
C PHE A 330 -4.71 10.23 -0.57
N ASN A 331 -3.84 9.40 -1.14
CA ASN A 331 -3.13 9.72 -2.37
C ASN A 331 -3.82 9.01 -3.53
N LEU A 332 -4.41 9.77 -4.46
CA LEU A 332 -4.94 9.26 -5.73
C LEU A 332 -3.86 9.34 -6.80
N ILE A 333 -3.48 8.20 -7.39
CA ILE A 333 -2.45 8.10 -8.41
C ILE A 333 -3.12 7.94 -9.78
N VAL A 334 -2.97 8.96 -10.63
CA VAL A 334 -3.62 9.03 -11.93
C VAL A 334 -2.58 8.87 -13.05
N PRO A 335 -2.50 7.71 -13.71
CA PRO A 335 -1.74 7.56 -14.93
C PRO A 335 -2.47 8.23 -16.10
N TYR A 336 -1.73 8.95 -16.94
CA TYR A 336 -2.26 9.61 -18.14
C TYR A 336 -1.22 9.60 -19.28
N ARG A 337 -1.60 10.05 -20.47
CA ARG A 337 -0.71 10.08 -21.64
C ARG A 337 -0.69 11.46 -22.30
N VAL A 338 0.51 11.94 -22.64
CA VAL A 338 0.73 13.15 -23.44
C VAL A 338 1.64 12.77 -24.60
N GLY A 339 1.18 12.94 -25.84
CA GLY A 339 1.98 12.56 -27.03
C GLY A 339 2.42 11.08 -27.06
N GLY A 340 1.64 10.17 -26.44
CA GLY A 340 1.97 8.74 -26.34
C GLY A 340 2.82 8.36 -25.11
N GLU A 341 3.53 9.32 -24.51
CA GLU A 341 4.33 9.09 -23.30
C GLU A 341 3.45 8.89 -22.07
N LYS A 342 3.75 7.86 -21.26
CA LYS A 342 3.04 7.60 -20.01
C LYS A 342 3.56 8.54 -18.91
N LYS A 343 2.65 9.31 -18.33
CA LYS A 343 2.90 10.17 -17.17
C LYS A 343 2.03 9.75 -16.00
N ILE A 344 2.40 10.17 -14.79
CA ILE A 344 1.66 9.92 -13.56
C ILE A 344 1.52 11.25 -12.82
N LYS A 345 0.33 11.54 -12.30
CA LYS A 345 0.09 12.65 -11.39
C LYS A 345 -0.59 12.15 -10.13
N THR A 346 -0.11 12.60 -8.97
CA THR A 346 -0.68 12.24 -7.67
C THR A 346 -1.50 13.42 -7.13
N PHE A 347 -2.72 13.13 -6.68
CA PHE A 347 -3.60 14.07 -6.00
C PHE A 347 -3.72 13.65 -4.53
N SER A 348 -3.19 14.45 -3.63
CA SER A 348 -3.16 14.17 -2.19
C SER A 348 -4.29 14.91 -1.48
N VAL A 349 -5.16 14.17 -0.76
CA VAL A 349 -6.28 14.75 -0.02
C VAL A 349 -6.17 14.37 1.46
N PRO A 350 -6.02 15.35 2.38
CA PRO A 350 -6.05 15.06 3.80
C PRO A 350 -7.44 14.60 4.23
N TYR A 351 -7.47 13.53 5.01
CA TYR A 351 -8.68 12.95 5.57
C TYR A 351 -8.54 12.82 7.09
N ARG A 352 -9.58 13.25 7.80
CA ARG A 352 -9.73 13.02 9.23
C ARG A 352 -11.19 12.71 9.51
N ILE A 353 -11.46 11.72 10.36
CA ILE A 353 -12.81 11.51 10.89
C ILE A 353 -13.26 12.82 11.56
N PRO A 354 -14.41 13.41 11.15
CA PRO A 354 -14.87 14.67 11.72
C PRO A 354 -15.00 14.58 13.25
N ARG A 355 -14.57 15.64 13.95
CA ARG A 355 -14.51 15.68 15.43
C ARG A 355 -15.82 15.26 16.10
N ARG A 356 -16.97 15.54 15.48
CA ARG A 356 -18.29 15.13 15.99
C ARG A 356 -18.45 13.62 16.18
N PHE A 357 -17.71 12.81 15.43
CA PHE A 357 -17.71 11.35 15.47
C PHE A 357 -16.56 10.76 16.29
N LEU A 358 -15.83 11.61 17.03
CA LEU A 358 -14.73 11.23 17.90
C LEU A 358 -15.03 11.65 19.35
N GLU A 359 -14.56 10.88 20.35
CA GLU A 359 -14.66 11.17 21.78
C GLU A 359 -13.32 11.10 22.51
#